data_AF-A0A8T1XLW2-F1
#
_entry.id   AF-A0A8T1XLW2-F1
#
_cell.length_a   1.000
_cell.length_b   1.000
_cell.length_c   1.000
_cell.angle_alpha   90.00
_cell.angle_beta   90.00
_cell.angle_gamma   90.00
#
_symmetry.space_group_name_H-M   'P 1'
#
loop_
_entity.id
_entity.type
_entity.pdbx_description
1 polymer ?
#
loop_
_entity_poly.entity_id
_entity_poly.type
_entity_poly.pdbx_seq_one_letter_code
_entity_poly.pdbx_strand_id
1 'polypeptide(L)'
;GYDPVEKQYKVLSVTWSKGSKEYQVLTLGIGEPSWRIIKCCRPNIYHPLHKGVCINGVLYYICTITGVLKDSMIVCFDFKSEKFRFIEEGDANLHFVGVTQTNEIVLASSFSVPFDLFYYNMEKKTMIRLQIQGMEDFP
;
A
#
# COMPACT_ATOMS: atom_id res chain seq x y z
N GLY A 1 -1.31 -9.90 -7.88
CA GLY A 1 -1.88 -9.11 -8.98
C GLY A 1 -1.62 -9.80 -10.30
N TYR A 2 -2.10 -9.22 -11.39
CA TYR A 2 -1.92 -9.75 -12.74
C TYR A 2 -1.01 -8.81 -13.54
N ASP A 3 -0.01 -9.38 -14.19
CA ASP A 3 0.86 -8.70 -15.15
C ASP A 3 0.29 -8.93 -16.55
N PRO A 4 -0.36 -7.93 -17.16
CA PRO A 4 -1.06 -8.11 -18.44
C PRO A 4 -0.11 -8.24 -19.64
N VAL A 5 1.16 -7.87 -19.50
CA VAL A 5 2.13 -7.96 -20.61
C VAL A 5 2.58 -9.39 -20.79
N GLU A 6 3.07 -9.98 -19.71
CA GLU A 6 3.53 -11.38 -19.69
C GLU A 6 2.38 -12.37 -19.45
N LYS A 7 1.15 -11.85 -19.29
CA LYS A 7 -0.09 -12.61 -19.07
C LYS A 7 -0.01 -13.59 -17.89
N GLN A 8 0.60 -13.16 -16.80
CA GLN A 8 0.89 -14.00 -15.64
C GLN A 8 0.37 -13.38 -14.35
N TYR A 9 -0.05 -14.22 -13.41
CA TYR A 9 -0.33 -13.80 -12.05
C TYR A 9 0.97 -13.75 -11.25
N LYS A 10 1.08 -12.75 -10.38
CA LYS A 10 2.20 -12.61 -9.46
C LYS A 10 1.69 -12.40 -8.05
N VAL A 11 2.36 -13.00 -7.08
CA VAL A 11 2.07 -12.83 -5.65
C VAL A 11 3.30 -12.22 -5.00
N LEU A 12 3.12 -11.08 -4.34
CA LEU A 12 4.14 -10.53 -3.45
C LEU A 12 3.97 -11.20 -2.08
N SER A 13 5.04 -11.82 -1.60
CA SER A 13 5.15 -12.35 -0.23
C SER A 13 6.19 -11.53 0.54
N VAL A 14 5.86 -11.20 1.78
CA VAL A 14 6.76 -10.50 2.70
C VAL A 14 6.85 -11.33 3.96
N THR A 15 8.01 -11.92 4.21
CA THR A 15 8.27 -12.78 5.37
C THR A 15 9.29 -12.13 6.28
N TRP A 16 9.25 -12.49 7.57
CA TRP A 16 10.28 -12.09 8.52
C TRP A 16 11.26 -13.25 8.69
N SER A 17 12.53 -13.03 8.32
CA SER A 17 13.59 -14.03 8.42
C SER A 17 14.83 -13.41 9.05
N LYS A 18 15.39 -14.07 10.08
CA LYS A 18 16.66 -13.70 10.73
C LYS A 18 16.78 -12.21 11.14
N GLY A 19 15.67 -11.61 11.60
CA GLY A 19 15.65 -10.20 12.03
C GLY A 19 15.53 -9.18 10.89
N SER A 20 15.21 -9.63 9.67
CA SER A 20 15.01 -8.76 8.50
C SER A 20 13.78 -9.18 7.71
N LYS A 21 13.22 -8.26 6.92
CA LYS A 21 12.16 -8.58 5.96
C LYS A 21 12.75 -9.13 4.68
N GLU A 22 12.26 -10.29 4.26
CA GLU A 22 12.55 -10.87 2.95
C GLU A 22 11.33 -10.69 2.04
N TYR A 23 11.57 -10.13 0.85
CA TYR A 23 10.53 -9.90 -0.14
C TYR A 23 10.71 -10.91 -1.26
N GLN A 24 9.63 -11.60 -1.59
CA GLN A 24 9.63 -12.65 -2.60
C GLN A 24 8.47 -12.45 -3.55
N VAL A 25 8.67 -12.83 -4.80
CA VAL A 25 7.59 -12.87 -5.79
C VAL A 25 7.44 -14.30 -6.28
N LEU A 26 6.21 -14.80 -6.19
CA LEU A 26 5.78 -16.00 -6.88
C LEU A 26 5.16 -15.59 -8.20
N THR A 27 5.62 -16.21 -9.29
CA THR A 27 5.00 -16.09 -10.60
C THR A 27 4.16 -17.34 -10.87
N LEU A 28 2.92 -17.14 -11.32
CA LEU A 28 1.93 -18.15 -11.65
C LEU A 28 1.46 -17.92 -13.09
N GLY A 29 1.73 -18.86 -13.99
CA GLY A 29 1.44 -18.73 -15.43
C GLY A 29 1.23 -20.08 -16.11
N ILE A 30 1.56 -20.18 -17.41
CA ILE A 30 1.40 -21.41 -18.21
C ILE A 30 2.46 -22.47 -17.86
N GLY A 31 3.49 -22.10 -17.10
CA GLY A 31 4.54 -23.00 -16.62
C GLY A 31 4.51 -23.24 -15.11
N GLU A 32 5.52 -23.97 -14.62
CA GLU A 32 5.69 -24.27 -13.21
C GLU A 32 5.82 -22.99 -12.36
N PRO A 33 5.16 -22.92 -11.20
CA PRO A 33 5.34 -21.83 -10.26
C PRO A 33 6.79 -21.66 -9.83
N SER A 34 7.29 -20.42 -9.86
CA SER A 34 8.66 -20.11 -9.44
C SER A 34 8.69 -18.97 -8.44
N TRP A 35 9.41 -19.20 -7.35
CA TRP A 35 9.73 -18.19 -6.34
C TRP A 35 11.07 -17.55 -6.63
N ARG A 36 11.16 -16.24 -6.44
CA ARG A 36 12.44 -15.53 -6.44
C ARG A 36 12.44 -14.41 -5.41
N ILE A 37 13.61 -14.18 -4.82
CA ILE A 37 13.85 -13.08 -3.89
C ILE A 37 13.98 -11.78 -4.69
N ILE A 38 13.35 -10.72 -4.18
CA ILE A 38 13.49 -9.38 -4.72
C ILE A 38 14.04 -8.43 -3.66
N LYS A 39 14.75 -7.40 -4.10
CA LYS A 39 15.26 -6.37 -3.21
C LYS A 39 14.19 -5.31 -2.97
N CYS A 40 13.84 -5.06 -1.71
CA CYS A 40 13.11 -3.88 -1.32
C CYS A 40 14.08 -2.80 -0.83
N CYS A 41 13.83 -1.54 -1.18
CA CYS A 41 14.69 -0.42 -0.81
C CYS A 41 14.46 0.06 0.64
N ARG A 42 13.52 -0.52 1.40
CA ARG A 42 13.18 -0.02 2.75
C ARG A 42 12.96 -1.16 3.77
N PRO A 43 13.93 -1.38 4.69
CA PRO A 43 13.88 -2.50 5.63
C PRO A 43 13.01 -2.26 6.87
N ASN A 44 12.72 -1.00 7.22
CA ASN A 44 12.11 -0.63 8.52
C ASN A 44 10.59 -0.42 8.48
N ILE A 45 9.88 -0.99 7.51
CA ILE A 45 8.42 -0.94 7.48
C ILE A 45 7.93 -2.04 8.43
N TYR A 46 6.93 -1.81 9.28
CA TYR A 46 6.31 -2.84 10.14
C TYR A 46 5.10 -3.47 9.43
N HIS A 47 4.42 -4.46 10.03
CA HIS A 47 3.43 -5.32 9.36
C HIS A 47 2.37 -4.55 8.55
N PRO A 48 1.86 -5.11 7.43
CA PRO A 48 0.70 -4.53 6.76
C PRO A 48 -0.47 -4.52 7.74
N LEU A 49 -0.98 -3.32 8.04
CA LEU A 49 -2.07 -3.13 9.00
C LEU A 49 -3.39 -3.67 8.47
N HIS A 50 -3.56 -3.58 7.14
CA HIS A 50 -4.82 -3.85 6.46
C HIS A 50 -4.60 -4.61 5.15
N LYS A 51 -5.66 -5.29 4.69
CA LYS A 51 -5.68 -5.95 3.38
C LYS A 51 -5.41 -4.92 2.29
N GLY A 52 -4.38 -5.16 1.48
CA GLY A 52 -4.09 -4.32 0.32
C GLY A 52 -5.12 -4.48 -0.80
N VAL A 53 -5.17 -3.49 -1.68
CA VAL A 53 -6.00 -3.49 -2.90
C VAL A 53 -5.10 -3.56 -4.13
N CYS A 54 -5.45 -4.38 -5.11
CA CYS A 54 -4.72 -4.46 -6.38
C CYS A 54 -5.54 -3.77 -7.47
N ILE A 55 -5.00 -2.69 -8.04
CA ILE A 55 -5.66 -1.87 -9.05
C ILE A 55 -4.72 -1.72 -10.23
N ASN A 56 -5.19 -2.02 -11.45
CA ASN A 56 -4.43 -1.86 -12.70
C ASN A 56 -3.00 -2.45 -12.65
N GLY A 57 -2.85 -3.65 -12.06
CA GLY A 57 -1.55 -4.33 -11.96
C GLY A 57 -0.60 -3.76 -10.89
N VAL A 58 -1.07 -2.84 -10.04
CA VAL A 58 -0.31 -2.30 -8.90
C VAL A 58 -1.01 -2.69 -7.60
N LEU A 59 -0.27 -3.29 -6.67
CA LEU A 59 -0.71 -3.55 -5.31
C LEU A 59 -0.48 -2.29 -4.46
N TYR A 60 -1.52 -1.85 -3.78
CA TYR A 60 -1.49 -0.78 -2.79
C TYR A 60 -1.82 -1.37 -1.42
N TYR A 61 -0.95 -1.18 -0.43
CA TYR A 61 -1.21 -1.62 0.93
C TYR A 61 -0.64 -0.63 1.94
N ILE A 62 -1.20 -0.61 3.15
CA ILE A 62 -0.81 0.34 4.21
C ILE A 62 0.03 -0.41 5.25
N CYS A 63 1.11 0.22 5.69
CA CYS A 63 1.98 -0.25 6.77
C CYS A 63 2.29 0.87 7.76
N THR A 64 2.74 0.51 8.96
CA THR A 64 3.35 1.48 9.90
C THR A 64 4.86 1.60 9.68
N ILE A 65 5.41 2.80 9.89
CA ILE A 65 6.84 3.09 9.74
C ILE A 65 7.60 2.84 11.04
N THR A 66 7.07 3.28 12.18
CA THR A 66 7.77 3.28 13.48
C THR A 66 7.19 2.26 14.47
N GLY A 67 6.16 1.51 14.06
CA GLY A 67 5.35 0.70 14.98
C GLY A 67 4.35 1.52 15.81
N VAL A 68 4.34 2.85 15.67
CA VAL A 68 3.33 3.74 16.24
C VAL A 68 2.15 3.86 15.27
N LEU A 69 0.92 3.85 15.80
CA LEU A 69 -0.32 3.84 15.01
C LEU A 69 -0.50 5.09 14.11
N LYS A 70 0.19 6.20 14.40
CA LYS A 70 0.06 7.46 13.65
C LYS A 70 1.03 7.62 12.49
N ASP A 71 1.93 6.68 12.25
CA ASP A 71 2.94 6.78 11.17
C ASP A 71 2.63 5.79 10.04
N SER A 72 1.53 6.03 9.31
CA SER A 72 1.13 5.20 8.19
C SER A 72 1.92 5.53 6.91
N MET A 73 2.15 4.51 6.10
CA MET A 73 2.74 4.62 4.77
C MET A 73 1.94 3.78 3.79
N ILE A 74 1.66 4.34 2.62
CA ILE A 74 1.09 3.57 1.50
C ILE A 74 2.26 3.03 0.68
N VAL A 75 2.31 1.71 0.57
CA VAL A 75 3.27 1.01 -0.28
C VAL A 75 2.58 0.62 -1.57
N CYS A 76 3.20 1.01 -2.68
CA CYS A 76 2.79 0.62 -4.02
C CYS A 76 3.80 -0.40 -4.57
N PHE A 77 3.34 -1.55 -5.03
CA PHE A 77 4.16 -2.55 -5.72
C PHE A 77 3.59 -2.80 -7.12
N ASP A 78 4.33 -2.39 -8.14
CA ASP A 78 3.98 -2.61 -9.54
C ASP A 78 4.38 -4.03 -9.95
N PHE A 79 3.41 -4.88 -10.32
CA PHE A 79 3.70 -6.26 -10.70
C PHE A 79 4.43 -6.41 -12.03
N LYS A 80 4.35 -5.42 -12.92
CA LYS A 80 5.05 -5.43 -14.21
C LYS A 80 6.53 -5.09 -14.02
N SER A 81 6.81 -3.96 -13.38
CA SER A 81 8.19 -3.49 -13.17
C SER A 81 8.86 -4.08 -11.93
N GLU A 82 8.06 -4.64 -11.01
CA GLU A 82 8.49 -5.21 -9.73
C GLU A 82 9.20 -4.21 -8.83
N LYS A 83 8.79 -2.94 -8.96
CA LYS A 83 9.35 -1.82 -8.21
C LYS A 83 8.37 -1.36 -7.13
N PHE A 84 8.95 -1.02 -5.99
CA PHE A 84 8.25 -0.39 -4.89
C PHE A 84 8.23 1.13 -5.06
N ARG A 85 7.12 1.75 -4.66
CA ARG A 85 7.04 3.19 -4.35
C ARG A 85 6.41 3.35 -2.98
N PHE A 86 6.83 4.38 -2.28
CA PHE A 86 6.40 4.67 -0.91
C PHE A 86 5.81 6.06 -0.89
N ILE A 87 4.61 6.19 -0.33
CA ILE A 87 3.92 7.46 -0.14
C ILE A 87 3.80 7.64 1.36
N GLU A 88 4.55 8.60 1.88
CA GLU A 88 4.58 8.95 3.29
C GLU A 88 3.54 10.04 3.53
N GLU A 89 2.58 9.75 4.38
CA GLU A 89 1.63 10.74 4.87
C GLU A 89 1.71 10.68 6.39
N GLY A 90 2.40 11.67 6.96
CA GLY A 90 2.71 11.71 8.38
C GLY A 90 1.48 11.99 9.24
N ASP A 91 1.47 11.40 10.44
CA ASP A 91 0.54 11.70 11.53
C ASP A 91 -0.93 11.29 11.31
N ALA A 92 -1.17 10.15 10.66
CA ALA A 92 -2.49 9.53 10.60
C ALA A 92 -2.45 8.00 10.59
N ASN A 93 -3.42 7.37 11.26
CA ASN A 93 -3.71 5.95 11.11
C ASN A 93 -4.67 5.75 9.93
N LEU A 94 -4.17 5.35 8.76
CA LEU A 94 -4.95 5.33 7.52
C LEU A 94 -5.63 3.98 7.28
N HIS A 95 -6.86 4.02 6.79
CA HIS A 95 -7.55 2.86 6.23
C HIS A 95 -8.12 3.15 4.84
N PHE A 96 -8.25 2.11 4.01
CA PHE A 96 -8.88 2.21 2.69
C PHE A 96 -10.39 2.39 2.83
N VAL A 97 -10.92 3.44 2.21
CA VAL A 97 -12.36 3.69 2.08
C VAL A 97 -12.86 3.08 0.77
N GLY A 98 -12.17 3.32 -0.33
CA GLY A 98 -12.59 2.83 -1.64
C GLY A 98 -11.76 3.37 -2.81
N VAL A 99 -12.28 3.16 -4.02
CA VAL A 99 -11.68 3.61 -5.27
C VAL A 99 -12.75 4.34 -6.07
N THR A 100 -12.41 5.51 -6.62
CA THR A 100 -13.32 6.29 -7.47
C THR A 100 -13.24 5.83 -8.92
N GLN A 101 -14.21 6.25 -9.75
CA GLN A 101 -14.17 6.02 -11.20
C GLN A 101 -13.05 6.79 -11.91
N THR A 102 -12.50 7.82 -11.25
CA THR A 102 -11.44 8.72 -11.73
C THR A 102 -10.04 8.27 -11.33
N ASN A 103 -9.85 6.98 -11.03
CA ASN A 103 -8.56 6.40 -10.65
C ASN A 103 -7.96 7.02 -9.38
N GLU A 104 -8.81 7.34 -8.38
CA GLU A 104 -8.35 7.80 -7.07
C GLU A 104 -8.61 6.75 -6.01
N ILE A 105 -7.60 6.52 -5.16
CA ILE A 105 -7.76 5.75 -3.93
C ILE A 105 -8.18 6.73 -2.84
N VAL A 106 -9.29 6.43 -2.17
CA VAL A 106 -9.78 7.21 -1.03
C VAL A 106 -9.35 6.52 0.25
N LEU A 107 -8.71 7.28 1.13
CA LEU A 107 -8.28 6.86 2.46
C LEU A 107 -8.89 7.80 3.50
N ALA A 108 -9.06 7.31 4.72
CA ALA A 108 -9.49 8.12 5.85
C ALA A 108 -8.58 7.87 7.04
N SER A 109 -8.38 8.91 7.86
CA SER A 109 -7.76 8.74 9.17
C SER A 109 -8.73 8.03 10.12
N SER A 110 -8.19 7.17 10.97
CA SER A 110 -8.97 6.36 11.91
C SER A 110 -9.04 7.07 13.25
N PHE A 111 -10.25 7.44 13.69
CA PHE A 111 -10.55 7.97 15.03
C PHE A 111 -9.58 9.06 15.52
N SER A 112 -8.96 9.81 14.59
CA SER A 112 -8.07 10.91 14.92
C SER A 112 -8.84 12.21 14.81
N VAL A 113 -8.56 13.13 15.73
CA VAL A 113 -8.86 14.55 15.57
C VAL A 113 -7.53 15.24 15.25
N PRO A 114 -7.40 15.85 14.07
CA PRO A 114 -8.42 16.01 13.03
C PRO A 114 -8.75 14.71 12.25
N PHE A 115 -9.99 14.63 11.75
CA PHE A 115 -10.43 13.59 10.81
C PHE A 115 -10.14 14.03 9.38
N ASP A 116 -9.29 13.29 8.68
CA ASP A 116 -8.80 13.65 7.35
C ASP A 116 -9.21 12.60 6.32
N LEU A 117 -9.68 13.08 5.16
CA LEU A 117 -9.82 12.29 3.95
C LEU A 117 -8.63 12.54 3.02
N PHE A 118 -8.12 11.47 2.42
CA PHE A 118 -7.02 11.55 1.47
C PHE A 118 -7.44 10.95 0.14
N TYR A 119 -7.20 11.70 -0.93
CA TYR A 119 -7.46 11.29 -2.30
C TYR A 119 -6.13 11.14 -3.03
N TYR A 120 -5.72 9.90 -3.26
CA TYR A 120 -4.51 9.58 -4.01
C TYR A 120 -4.84 9.36 -5.48
N ASN A 121 -4.41 10.28 -6.33
CA ASN A 121 -4.54 10.13 -7.78
C ASN A 121 -3.44 9.18 -8.30
N MET A 122 -3.85 8.02 -8.84
CA MET A 122 -2.91 6.97 -9.27
C MET A 122 -2.07 7.37 -10.50
N GLU A 123 -2.60 8.22 -11.38
CA GLU A 123 -1.92 8.64 -12.61
C GLU A 123 -0.90 9.74 -12.36
N LYS A 124 -1.35 10.83 -11.73
CA LYS A 124 -0.51 11.98 -11.36
C LYS A 124 0.43 11.66 -10.20
N LYS A 125 0.15 10.59 -9.45
CA LYS A 125 0.86 10.17 -8.25
C LYS A 125 0.89 11.25 -7.17
N THR A 126 -0.19 12.01 -7.07
CA THR A 126 -0.37 13.11 -6.12
C THR A 126 -1.42 12.75 -5.08
N MET A 127 -1.22 13.25 -3.87
CA MET A 127 -2.18 13.13 -2.77
C MET A 127 -2.84 14.49 -2.51
N ILE A 128 -4.15 14.49 -2.26
CA ILE A 128 -4.87 15.65 -1.71
C ILE A 128 -5.40 15.23 -0.33
N ARG A 129 -5.13 16.05 0.69
CA ARG A 129 -5.66 15.92 2.04
C ARG A 129 -6.81 16.90 2.23
N LEU A 130 -7.92 16.43 2.77
CA LEU A 130 -9.10 17.20 3.13
C LEU A 130 -9.41 16.98 4.61
N GLN A 131 -9.22 18.02 5.41
CA GLN A 131 -9.59 18.00 6.82
C GLN A 131 -11.09 18.23 6.96
N ILE A 132 -11.78 17.34 7.67
CA ILE A 132 -13.20 17.48 7.98
C ILE A 132 -13.34 18.13 9.36
N GLN A 133 -13.91 19.33 9.39
CA GLN A 133 -14.21 20.07 10.61
C GLN A 133 -15.51 19.60 11.25
N GLY A 134 -15.68 19.86 12.55
CA GLY A 134 -16.90 19.53 13.30
C GLY A 134 -16.95 18.10 13.86
N MET A 135 -15.89 17.31 13.66
CA MET A 135 -15.72 15.99 14.31
C MET A 135 -15.03 16.09 15.68
N GLU A 136 -14.62 17.29 16.10
CA GLU A 136 -13.91 17.55 17.37
C GLU A 136 -14.78 17.29 18.61
N ASP A 137 -16.10 17.44 18.48
CA ASP A 137 -17.07 17.31 19.56
C ASP A 137 -17.63 15.88 19.71
N PHE A 138 -17.24 14.96 18.83
CA PHE A 138 -17.70 13.57 18.87
C PHE A 138 -16.62 12.68 19.52
N PRO A 139 -16.93 11.97 20.62
CA PRO A 139 -15.97 11.22 21.42
C PRO A 139 -15.43 9.95 20.74
#